data_AF-A0A2E1I8W0-F1
#
_entry.id   AF-A0A2E1I8W0-F1
#
_cell.length_a   1.000
_cell.length_b   1.000
_cell.length_c   1.000
_cell.angle_alpha   90.00
_cell.angle_beta   90.00
_cell.angle_gamma   90.00
#
_symmetry.space_group_name_H-M   'P 1'
#
loop_
_entity.id
_entity.type
_entity.pdbx_description
1 polymer ?
#
loop_
_entity_poly.entity_id
_entity_poly.type
_entity_poly.pdbx_seq_one_letter_code
_entity_poly.pdbx_strand_id
1 'polypeptide(L)' 'MSRSPVRATTPIEEEKLVVKNPPKNVAGLKAVTNSFKIGIRETGVSKTLRTMRTVNRFDGFDCPGCAWPDPDNH' A
#
# COMPACT_ATOMS: atom_id res chain seq x y z
N MET A 1 23.70 -36.57 8.10
CA MET A 1 22.78 -35.58 8.72
C MET A 1 21.48 -35.61 7.93
N SER A 2 20.41 -36.15 8.49
CA SER A 2 19.11 -36.25 7.80
C SER A 2 18.42 -34.89 7.80
N ARG A 3 18.01 -34.39 6.62
CA ARG A 3 17.25 -33.14 6.49
C ARG A 3 15.80 -33.41 6.90
N SER A 4 15.28 -32.61 7.82
CA SER A 4 13.86 -32.67 8.22
C SER A 4 12.94 -32.47 7.00
N PRO A 5 11.77 -33.13 6.95
CA PRO A 5 10.84 -33.01 5.84
C PRO A 5 10.34 -31.58 5.70
N VAL A 6 10.39 -31.03 4.48
CA VAL A 6 9.86 -29.70 4.16
C VAL A 6 8.34 -29.75 4.30
N ARG A 7 7.80 -28.99 5.26
CA ARG A 7 6.35 -28.80 5.41
C ARG A 7 5.91 -27.60 4.56
N ALA A 8 4.84 -27.77 3.79
CA ALA A 8 4.25 -26.70 2.98
C ALA A 8 3.48 -25.67 3.81
N THR A 9 3.03 -26.06 5.01
CA THR A 9 2.30 -25.20 5.93
C THR A 9 3.26 -24.53 6.91
N THR A 10 2.99 -23.27 7.23
CA THR A 10 3.65 -22.56 8.33
C THR A 10 3.42 -23.33 9.64
N PRO A 11 4.41 -23.38 10.54
CA PRO A 11 4.25 -23.95 11.88
C PRO A 11 3.05 -23.33 12.59
N ILE A 12 2.31 -24.14 13.35
CA ILE A 12 1.22 -23.66 14.19
C ILE A 12 1.86 -23.01 15.42
N GLU A 13 1.75 -21.69 15.52
CA GLU A 13 2.20 -20.89 16.65
C GLU A 13 0.98 -20.37 17.41
N GLU A 14 1.00 -20.45 18.74
CA GLU A 14 -0.05 -19.89 19.59
C GLU A 14 0.09 -18.37 19.67
N GLU A 15 -0.38 -17.66 18.65
CA GLU A 15 -0.43 -16.20 18.66
C GLU A 15 -1.69 -15.67 19.35
N LYS A 16 -1.54 -14.61 20.15
CA LYS A 16 -2.67 -13.87 20.74
C LYS A 16 -3.29 -12.95 19.68
N LEU A 17 -3.98 -13.53 18.71
CA LEU A 17 -4.68 -12.79 17.67
C LEU A 17 -5.84 -11.99 18.28
N VAL A 18 -5.87 -10.68 18.03
CA VAL A 18 -6.95 -9.80 18.47
C VAL A 18 -7.70 -9.28 17.24
N VAL A 19 -8.95 -9.67 17.10
CA VAL A 19 -9.85 -9.14 16.06
C VAL A 19 -10.43 -7.81 16.55
N LYS A 20 -10.28 -6.75 15.75
CA LYS A 20 -10.81 -5.41 16.04
C LYS A 20 -11.74 -4.96 14.93
N ASN A 21 -12.66 -4.05 15.27
CA ASN A 21 -13.51 -3.42 14.27
C ASN A 21 -12.69 -2.58 13.27
N PRO A 22 -13.09 -2.52 12.00
CA PRO A 22 -12.42 -1.69 11.01
C PRO A 22 -12.49 -0.21 11.40
N PRO A 23 -11.47 0.58 11.05
CA PRO A 23 -11.49 2.01 11.30
C PRO A 23 -12.62 2.66 10.50
N LYS A 24 -13.30 3.66 11.10
CA LYS A 24 -14.36 4.41 10.42
C LYS A 24 -13.85 5.21 9.22
N ASN A 25 -12.58 5.61 9.25
CA ASN A 25 -11.93 6.40 8.20
C ASN A 25 -10.65 5.70 7.74
N VAL A 26 -10.58 5.43 6.43
CA VAL A 26 -9.42 4.82 5.77
C VAL A 26 -8.61 5.84 4.96
N ALA A 27 -9.20 6.99 4.66
CA ALA A 27 -8.55 8.14 4.02
C ALA A 27 -8.40 9.30 5.01
N GLY A 28 -7.45 10.19 4.74
CA GLY A 28 -7.26 11.43 5.52
C GLY A 28 -5.80 11.81 5.69
N LEU A 29 -5.55 12.77 6.59
CA LEU A 29 -4.23 13.39 6.76
C LEU A 29 -3.13 12.37 7.06
N LYS A 30 -3.42 11.35 7.88
CA LYS A 30 -2.46 10.29 8.22
C LYS A 30 -2.05 9.46 6.99
N ALA A 31 -2.97 9.22 6.06
CA ALA A 31 -2.67 8.54 4.82
C ALA A 31 -1.76 9.41 3.94
N VAL A 32 -2.10 10.70 3.79
CA VAL A 32 -1.31 11.66 3.00
C VAL A 32 0.12 11.78 3.53
N THR A 33 0.29 11.98 4.85
CA THR A 33 1.63 12.15 5.44
C THR A 33 2.47 10.89 5.33
N ASN A 34 1.88 9.70 5.49
CA ASN A 34 2.58 8.43 5.30
C ASN A 34 3.02 8.24 3.84
N SER A 35 2.16 8.55 2.87
CA SER A 35 2.51 8.45 1.44
C SER A 35 3.67 9.37 1.08
N PHE A 36 3.65 10.62 1.55
CA PHE A 36 4.76 11.55 1.36
C PHE A 36 6.03 11.09 2.06
N LYS A 37 5.94 10.58 3.29
CA LYS A 37 7.10 10.06 4.03
C LYS A 37 7.79 8.92 3.28
N ILE A 38 7.01 7.97 2.76
CA ILE A 38 7.54 6.86 1.96
C ILE A 38 8.16 7.41 0.67
N GLY A 39 7.42 8.22 -0.09
CA GLY A 39 7.93 8.77 -1.35
C GLY A 39 9.25 9.54 -1.17
N ILE A 40 9.33 10.39 -0.15
CA ILE A 40 10.54 11.18 0.15
C ILE A 40 11.70 10.25 0.50
N ARG A 41 11.46 9.20 1.30
CA ARG A 41 12.50 8.25 1.69
C ARG A 41 13.03 7.44 0.50
N GLU A 42 12.16 7.00 -0.40
CA GLU A 42 12.54 6.13 -1.52
C GLU A 42 13.06 6.90 -2.74
N THR A 43 12.53 8.10 -3.01
CA THR A 43 12.77 8.83 -4.27
C THR A 43 13.26 10.27 -4.10
N GLY A 44 13.23 10.81 -2.89
CA GLY A 44 13.58 12.20 -2.59
C GLY A 44 12.43 13.19 -2.81
N VAL A 45 12.60 14.41 -2.27
CA VAL A 45 11.54 15.42 -2.19
C VAL A 45 11.03 15.88 -3.55
N SER A 46 11.93 16.18 -4.50
CA SER A 46 11.56 16.73 -5.81
C SER A 46 10.75 15.74 -6.64
N LYS A 47 11.20 14.48 -6.72
CA LYS A 47 10.50 13.41 -7.43
C LYS A 47 9.16 13.10 -6.77
N THR A 48 9.11 13.01 -5.44
CA THR A 48 7.86 12.79 -4.70
C THR A 48 6.83 13.86 -5.02
N LEU A 49 7.20 15.14 -4.96
CA LEU A 49 6.28 16.25 -5.28
C LEU A 49 5.75 16.17 -6.72
N ARG A 50 6.61 15.81 -7.68
CA ARG A 50 6.19 15.66 -9.07
C ARG A 50 5.21 14.49 -9.22
N THR A 51 5.55 13.33 -8.68
CA THR A 51 4.70 12.12 -8.73
C THR A 51 3.37 12.33 -8.04
N MET A 52 3.35 12.89 -6.83
CA MET A 52 2.11 13.14 -6.07
C MET A 52 1.21 14.19 -6.72
N ARG A 53 1.74 15.05 -7.61
CA ARG A 53 0.93 16.00 -8.40
C ARG A 53 0.27 15.36 -9.62
N THR A 54 0.84 14.28 -10.16
CA THR A 54 0.38 13.63 -11.39
C THR A 54 -0.33 12.30 -11.14
N VAL A 55 -0.23 11.74 -9.94
CA VAL A 55 -0.96 10.53 -9.59
C VAL A 55 -2.45 10.78 -9.76
N ASN A 56 -3.16 9.82 -10.35
CA ASN A 56 -4.61 9.83 -10.36
C ASN A 56 -5.18 11.10 -11.04
N ARG A 57 -4.53 11.52 -12.13
CA ARG A 57 -4.96 12.61 -13.02
C ARG A 57 -5.14 12.08 -14.44
N PHE A 58 -6.04 12.71 -15.20
CA PHE A 58 -6.33 12.35 -16.58
C PHE A 58 -5.08 12.37 -17.49
N ASP A 59 -4.22 13.38 -17.33
CA ASP A 59 -2.94 13.54 -18.02
C ASP A 59 -1.75 12.98 -17.21
N GLY A 60 -2.06 12.12 -16.25
CA GLY A 60 -1.16 11.62 -15.23
C GLY A 60 -0.87 10.14 -15.36
N PHE A 61 -0.79 9.47 -14.22
CA PHE A 61 -0.65 8.01 -14.16
C PHE A 61 -1.54 7.44 -13.05
N ASP A 62 -1.94 6.18 -13.21
CA ASP A 62 -2.75 5.50 -12.22
C ASP A 62 -1.90 4.77 -11.18
N CYS A 63 -2.27 4.94 -9.92
CA CYS A 63 -1.69 4.14 -8.86
C CYS A 63 -2.21 2.69 -8.97
N PRO A 64 -1.34 1.66 -9.05
CA PRO A 64 -1.75 0.27 -9.27
C PRO A 64 -2.57 -0.34 -8.12
N GLY A 65 -2.63 0.34 -6.97
CA GLY A 65 -3.48 -0.06 -5.84
C GLY A 65 -4.79 0.72 -5.71
N CYS A 66 -5.06 1.68 -6.60
CA CYS A 66 -6.28 2.48 -6.56
C CYS A 66 -7.36 1.86 -7.44
N ALA A 67 -8.57 1.71 -6.89
CA ALA A 67 -9.73 1.16 -7.58
C ALA A 67 -10.66 2.29 -8.05
N TRP A 68 -10.19 3.15 -8.95
CA TRP A 68 -11.11 4.08 -9.60
C TRP A 68 -11.83 3.39 -10.76
N PRO A 69 -13.11 3.73 -10.98
CA PRO A 69 -13.80 3.32 -12.20
C PRO A 69 -13.14 4.05 -13.37
N ASP A 70 -12.58 3.28 -14.30
CA ASP A 70 -12.08 3.83 -15.56
C ASP A 70 -13.25 4.46 -16.34
N PRO A 71 -13.08 5.63 -16.95
CA PRO A 71 -14.11 6.23 -17.79
C PRO A 71 -14.47 5.32 -18.97
N ASP A 72 -15.77 5.17 -19.25
CA ASP A 72 -16.31 4.26 -20.29
C ASP A 72 -15.87 4.60 -21.73
N ASN A 73 -15.16 5.71 -21.96
CA ASN A 73 -14.93 6.32 -23.27
C ASN A 73 -13.44 6.36 -23.69
N HIS A 74 -12.64 5.38 -23.26
CA HIS A 74 -11.25 5.21 -23.71
C HIS A 74 -11.13 4.18 -24.84
#